data_AF-A0A495YS57-F1
#
_entry.id   AF-A0A495YS57-F1
#
_cell.length_a   1.000
_cell.length_b   1.000
_cell.length_c   1.000
_cell.angle_alpha   90.00
_cell.angle_beta   90.00
_cell.angle_gamma   90.00
#
_symmetry.space_group_name_H-M   'P 1'
#
loop_
_entity.id
_entity.type
_entity.pdbx_description
1 polymer ?
#
loop_
_entity_poly.entity_id
_entity_poly.type
_entity_poly.pdbx_seq_one_letter_code
_entity_poly.pdbx_strand_id
1 'polypeptide(L)'
;MKSTLPVSIGRMCVGSAVLLCLLLAGCHTPPLHRGLTQTQVTALKSAGFQETEQGFEFGSAGPILFDFDRYNLKPDVRRIVERIGKTLKSAGINGVRVYGYSDDEGIAAYDLELSKRRAEVVAVELVDVGLDGKQIAVVGKGKSDPVGDNRTPAGRMQNRRAAIVVSPR
;
A
#
# COMPACT_ATOMS: atom_id res chain seq x y z
N MET A 1 -33.29 74.73 -2.20
CA MET A 1 -33.68 73.87 -3.34
C MET A 1 -33.47 72.41 -2.94
N LYS A 2 -34.46 71.55 -3.25
CA LYS A 2 -34.59 70.10 -2.97
C LYS A 2 -35.08 69.79 -1.55
N SER A 3 -36.40 69.81 -1.31
CA SER A 3 -37.45 68.82 -1.68
C SER A 3 -37.51 67.64 -0.72
N THR A 4 -38.70 67.50 -0.14
CA THR A 4 -39.19 66.66 0.95
C THR A 4 -39.65 65.26 0.50
N LEU A 5 -39.82 64.37 1.51
CA LEU A 5 -40.68 63.16 1.58
C LEU A 5 -40.09 61.79 1.14
N PRO A 6 -40.65 60.64 1.58
CA PRO A 6 -40.96 60.26 2.97
C PRO A 6 -40.65 58.78 3.31
N VAL A 7 -40.86 58.44 4.58
CA VAL A 7 -40.95 57.08 5.16
C VAL A 7 -42.06 56.24 4.50
N SER A 8 -41.77 54.96 4.24
CA SER A 8 -42.74 53.90 3.88
C SER A 8 -42.40 52.66 4.73
N ILE A 9 -43.18 52.38 5.78
CA ILE A 9 -44.30 51.40 5.84
C ILE A 9 -43.83 49.96 5.56
N GLY A 10 -43.89 49.14 6.62
CA GLY A 10 -43.59 47.72 6.57
C GLY A 10 -44.72 46.85 6.02
N ARG A 11 -44.41 45.55 5.88
CA ARG A 11 -45.30 44.37 5.90
C ARG A 11 -44.36 43.13 5.87
N MET A 12 -44.30 42.36 6.96
CA MET A 12 -45.06 41.14 7.20
C MET A 12 -44.71 39.95 6.29
N CYS A 13 -44.06 38.98 6.94
CA CYS A 13 -44.16 37.50 6.86
C CYS A 13 -44.64 36.78 5.58
N VAL A 14 -43.96 35.65 5.31
CA VAL A 14 -44.46 34.27 5.03
C VAL A 14 -43.74 33.65 3.82
N GLY A 15 -43.16 32.46 4.01
CA GLY A 15 -43.02 31.47 2.93
C GLY A 15 -41.70 30.70 2.84
N SER A 16 -41.60 29.58 3.57
CA SER A 16 -40.62 28.50 3.33
C SER A 16 -40.65 27.99 1.90
N ALA A 17 -39.48 27.73 1.31
CA ALA A 17 -39.29 26.67 0.33
C ALA A 17 -37.85 26.15 0.41
N VAL A 18 -37.63 25.26 1.37
CA VAL A 18 -36.52 24.31 1.35
C VAL A 18 -36.82 23.34 0.20
N LEU A 19 -36.06 23.39 -0.89
CA LEU A 19 -36.00 22.27 -1.83
C LEU A 19 -34.54 21.84 -2.02
N LEU A 20 -34.18 20.94 -1.12
CA LEU A 20 -32.96 20.17 -1.03
C LEU A 20 -32.91 19.17 -2.19
N CYS A 21 -32.30 19.53 -3.32
CA CYS A 21 -31.92 18.56 -4.35
C CYS A 21 -30.55 17.95 -4.02
N LEU A 22 -30.51 17.09 -3.00
CA LEU A 22 -29.40 16.16 -2.75
C LEU A 22 -29.58 14.94 -3.65
N LEU A 23 -29.10 15.02 -4.89
CA LEU A 23 -28.85 13.84 -5.72
C LEU A 23 -27.36 13.49 -5.63
N LEU A 24 -26.92 13.06 -4.45
CA LEU A 24 -25.71 12.25 -4.34
C LEU A 24 -26.09 10.82 -4.70
N ALA A 25 -26.22 10.55 -6.00
CA ALA A 25 -26.07 9.19 -6.50
C ALA A 25 -24.62 8.80 -6.24
N GLY A 26 -24.36 8.25 -5.05
CA GLY A 26 -23.08 7.63 -4.74
C GLY A 26 -22.88 6.47 -5.69
N CYS A 27 -22.07 6.66 -6.72
CA CYS A 27 -21.50 5.56 -7.48
C CYS A 27 -20.63 4.76 -6.50
N HIS A 28 -21.24 3.77 -5.84
CA HIS A 28 -20.49 2.80 -5.07
C HIS A 28 -19.90 1.80 -6.06
N THR A 29 -18.74 2.13 -6.63
CA THR A 29 -17.90 1.11 -7.25
C THR A 29 -17.48 0.16 -6.13
N PRO A 30 -17.95 -1.11 -6.12
CA PRO A 30 -17.49 -2.05 -5.11
C PRO A 30 -15.96 -2.14 -5.25
N PRO A 31 -15.19 -1.90 -4.17
CA PRO A 31 -13.74 -1.99 -4.26
C PRO A 31 -13.35 -3.41 -4.69
N LEU A 32 -12.30 -3.52 -5.52
CA LEU A 32 -11.81 -4.74 -6.16
C LEU A 32 -11.23 -5.79 -5.17
N HIS A 33 -11.56 -5.69 -3.88
CA HIS A 33 -10.96 -6.49 -2.82
C HIS A 33 -11.98 -7.41 -2.16
N ARG A 34 -12.45 -8.40 -2.94
CA ARG A 34 -13.34 -9.47 -2.47
C ARG A 34 -12.71 -10.17 -1.25
N GLY A 35 -13.18 -9.90 -0.05
CA GLY A 35 -12.70 -10.55 1.18
C GLY A 35 -11.85 -9.71 2.13
N LEU A 36 -11.59 -8.42 1.83
CA LEU A 36 -11.08 -7.46 2.82
C LEU A 36 -12.21 -6.54 3.31
N THR A 37 -12.24 -6.24 4.61
CA THR A 37 -13.18 -5.27 5.17
C THR A 37 -12.71 -3.83 4.90
N GLN A 38 -13.62 -2.86 4.99
CA GLN A 38 -13.25 -1.44 4.84
C GLN A 38 -12.21 -1.00 5.88
N THR A 39 -12.32 -1.49 7.12
CA THR A 39 -11.34 -1.23 8.18
C THR A 39 -9.96 -1.77 7.82
N GLN A 40 -9.89 -2.96 7.23
CA GLN A 40 -8.63 -3.56 6.75
C GLN A 40 -8.02 -2.76 5.61
N VAL A 41 -8.83 -2.38 4.63
CA VAL A 41 -8.40 -1.55 3.49
C VAL A 41 -7.84 -0.21 3.99
N THR A 42 -8.53 0.46 4.91
CA THR A 42 -8.06 1.71 5.51
C THR A 42 -6.74 1.50 6.25
N ALA A 43 -6.62 0.45 7.07
CA ALA A 43 -5.38 0.13 7.78
C ALA A 43 -4.19 -0.09 6.83
N LEU A 44 -4.41 -0.81 5.72
CA LEU A 44 -3.39 -1.05 4.69
C LEU A 44 -2.96 0.27 4.02
N LYS A 45 -3.92 1.08 3.55
CA LYS A 45 -3.63 2.38 2.93
C LYS A 45 -2.88 3.31 3.88
N SER A 46 -3.32 3.40 5.15
CA SER A 46 -2.65 4.19 6.19
C SER A 46 -1.24 3.70 6.52
N ALA A 47 -0.97 2.41 6.36
CA ALA A 47 0.38 1.85 6.58
C ALA A 47 1.33 2.02 5.38
N GLY A 48 0.83 2.55 4.27
CA GLY A 48 1.57 2.85 3.04
C GLY A 48 1.42 1.81 1.93
N PHE A 49 0.54 0.82 2.08
CA PHE A 49 0.23 -0.11 0.99
C PHE A 49 -0.45 0.63 -0.16
N GLN A 50 -0.04 0.30 -1.38
CA GLN A 50 -0.63 0.79 -2.61
C GLN A 50 -1.52 -0.28 -3.23
N GLU A 51 -2.62 0.15 -3.83
CA GLU A 51 -3.54 -0.74 -4.53
C GLU A 51 -2.97 -1.09 -5.90
N THR A 52 -2.92 -2.38 -6.21
CA THR A 52 -2.39 -2.93 -7.48
C THR A 52 -3.35 -4.00 -8.01
N GLU A 53 -3.08 -4.47 -9.23
CA GLU A 53 -3.82 -5.60 -9.82
C GLU A 53 -3.67 -6.90 -9.02
N GLN A 54 -2.59 -7.07 -8.25
CA GLN A 54 -2.34 -8.26 -7.43
C GLN A 54 -2.93 -8.15 -6.01
N GLY A 55 -3.52 -7.01 -5.66
CA GLY A 55 -3.98 -6.69 -4.31
C GLY A 55 -3.26 -5.48 -3.73
N PHE A 56 -3.13 -5.41 -2.40
CA PHE A 56 -2.42 -4.34 -1.74
C PHE A 56 -0.93 -4.68 -1.60
N GLU A 57 -0.06 -3.83 -2.11
CA GLU A 57 1.39 -4.03 -2.08
C GLU A 57 2.10 -2.97 -1.24
N PHE A 58 3.03 -3.41 -0.40
CA PHE A 58 4.00 -2.57 0.28
C PHE A 58 5.41 -3.01 -0.14
N GLY A 59 6.28 -2.09 -0.56
CA GLY A 59 7.64 -2.46 -0.99
C GLY A 59 8.00 -2.10 -2.43
N SER A 60 7.00 -1.91 -3.31
CA SER A 60 7.24 -1.67 -4.74
C SER A 60 8.14 -0.45 -5.01
N ALA A 61 7.96 0.63 -4.23
CA ALA A 61 8.74 1.87 -4.33
C ALA A 61 9.96 1.93 -3.38
N GLY A 62 10.45 0.78 -2.89
CA GLY A 62 11.72 0.71 -2.16
C GLY A 62 11.74 1.05 -0.65
N PRO A 63 10.71 0.80 0.17
CA PRO A 63 10.88 0.81 1.63
C PRO A 63 11.59 -0.46 2.15
N ILE A 64 11.69 -1.53 1.37
CA ILE A 64 12.35 -2.79 1.74
C ILE A 64 13.46 -3.09 0.74
N LEU A 65 14.62 -2.45 0.93
CA LEU A 65 15.76 -2.52 0.02
C LEU A 65 16.92 -3.35 0.59
N PHE A 66 17.74 -3.85 -0.33
CA PHE A 66 18.91 -4.65 -0.03
C PHE A 66 20.16 -4.11 -0.73
N ASP A 67 21.30 -4.28 -0.07
CA ASP A 67 22.59 -4.02 -0.69
C ASP A 67 22.88 -5.04 -1.81
N PHE A 68 23.85 -4.68 -2.66
CA PHE A 68 24.31 -5.56 -3.72
C PHE A 68 24.77 -6.90 -3.15
N ASP A 69 24.30 -7.98 -3.76
CA ASP A 69 24.65 -9.35 -3.36
C ASP A 69 24.43 -9.68 -1.88
N ARG A 70 23.37 -9.09 -1.30
CA ARG A 70 22.97 -9.27 0.09
C ARG A 70 21.49 -9.56 0.22
N TYR A 71 21.15 -10.26 1.29
CA TYR A 71 19.78 -10.54 1.73
C TYR A 71 19.55 -10.19 3.21
N ASN A 72 20.53 -9.64 3.92
CA ASN A 72 20.31 -9.19 5.30
C ASN A 72 19.53 -7.86 5.32
N LEU A 73 18.50 -7.78 6.17
CA LEU A 73 17.78 -6.54 6.42
C LEU A 73 18.64 -5.63 7.30
N LYS A 74 18.84 -4.38 6.87
CA LYS A 74 19.42 -3.34 7.71
C LYS A 74 18.48 -3.02 8.89
N PRO A 75 19.00 -2.52 10.03
CA PRO A 75 18.17 -2.29 11.22
C PRO A 75 16.97 -1.36 11.01
N ASP A 76 17.12 -0.34 10.17
CA ASP A 76 16.06 0.57 9.76
C ASP A 76 14.99 -0.11 8.90
N VAL A 77 15.40 -0.92 7.92
CA VAL A 77 14.49 -1.71 7.09
C VAL A 77 13.75 -2.75 7.92
N ARG A 78 14.44 -3.41 8.86
CA ARG A 78 13.83 -4.36 9.81
C ARG A 78 12.69 -3.69 10.60
N ARG A 79 12.92 -2.49 11.15
CA ARG A 79 11.87 -1.73 11.86
C ARG A 79 10.66 -1.41 10.97
N ILE A 80 10.88 -1.16 9.68
CA ILE A 80 9.79 -0.97 8.71
C ILE A 80 8.98 -2.27 8.58
N VAL A 81 9.63 -3.41 8.36
CA VAL A 81 8.96 -4.72 8.24
C VAL A 81 8.22 -5.07 9.54
N GLU A 82 8.83 -4.83 10.71
CA GLU A 82 8.19 -5.04 12.01
C GLU A 82 6.91 -4.22 12.17
N ARG A 83 6.96 -2.93 11.81
CA ARG A 83 5.77 -2.04 11.84
C ARG A 83 4.67 -2.59 10.93
N ILE A 84 5.01 -2.99 9.71
CA ILE A 84 4.06 -3.55 8.76
C ILE A 84 3.44 -4.84 9.29
N GLY A 85 4.25 -5.76 9.83
CA GLY A 85 3.75 -6.98 10.47
C GLY A 85 2.76 -6.68 11.60
N LYS A 86 3.07 -5.69 12.45
CA LYS A 86 2.17 -5.28 13.55
C LYS A 86 0.85 -4.72 13.02
N THR A 87 0.88 -3.89 11.96
CA THR A 87 -0.34 -3.42 11.29
C THR A 87 -1.17 -4.57 10.75
N LEU A 88 -0.57 -5.49 10.00
CA LEU A 88 -1.28 -6.63 9.40
C LEU A 88 -1.98 -7.47 10.47
N LYS A 89 -1.25 -7.83 11.52
CA LYS A 89 -1.77 -8.58 12.66
C LYS A 89 -2.92 -7.85 13.36
N SER A 90 -2.77 -6.55 13.60
CA SER A 90 -3.80 -5.74 14.28
C SER A 90 -5.06 -5.56 13.43
N ALA A 91 -4.92 -5.58 12.11
CA ALA A 91 -6.03 -5.57 11.15
C ALA A 91 -6.66 -6.96 10.94
N GLY A 92 -6.16 -8.01 11.60
CA GLY A 92 -6.63 -9.39 11.40
C GLY A 92 -6.28 -9.96 10.02
N ILE A 93 -5.25 -9.42 9.36
CA ILE A 93 -4.75 -9.89 8.07
C ILE A 93 -3.62 -10.88 8.33
N ASN A 94 -3.93 -12.16 8.13
CA ASN A 94 -2.97 -13.24 8.41
C ASN A 94 -2.30 -13.77 7.14
N GLY A 95 -2.95 -13.64 5.98
CA GLY A 95 -2.46 -14.15 4.70
C GLY A 95 -1.71 -13.10 3.89
N VAL A 96 -0.43 -13.35 3.61
CA VAL A 96 0.38 -12.48 2.77
C VAL A 96 1.27 -13.28 1.82
N ARG A 97 1.69 -12.64 0.75
CA ARG A 97 2.78 -13.13 -0.10
C ARG A 97 3.93 -12.15 -0.04
N VAL A 98 5.14 -12.67 0.10
CA VAL A 98 6.38 -11.90 0.06
C VAL A 98 7.09 -12.23 -1.24
N TYR A 99 7.29 -11.22 -2.06
CA TYR A 99 8.10 -11.30 -3.26
C TYR A 99 9.48 -10.69 -3.00
N GLY A 100 10.51 -11.30 -3.56
CA GLY A 100 11.85 -10.70 -3.59
C GLY A 100 12.33 -10.55 -5.02
N TYR A 101 13.15 -9.53 -5.24
CA TYR A 101 13.64 -9.12 -6.56
C TYR A 101 15.15 -8.87 -6.53
N SER A 102 15.78 -8.87 -7.70
CA SER A 102 17.17 -8.51 -7.93
C SER A 102 17.29 -7.40 -8.99
N ASP A 103 18.48 -6.83 -9.11
CA ASP A 103 18.87 -6.08 -10.31
C ASP A 103 19.32 -7.05 -11.41
N ASP A 104 19.85 -6.53 -12.52
CA ASP A 104 20.21 -7.31 -13.70
C ASP A 104 21.68 -7.70 -13.82
N GLU A 105 22.49 -7.60 -12.77
CA GLU A 105 23.94 -7.86 -12.85
C GLU A 105 24.29 -9.37 -12.82
N GLY A 106 23.47 -10.23 -12.20
CA GLY A 106 23.76 -11.66 -12.00
C GLY A 106 23.35 -12.61 -13.13
N ILE A 107 23.49 -13.92 -12.94
CA ILE A 107 22.88 -14.92 -13.83
C ILE A 107 21.46 -15.26 -13.34
N ALA A 108 20.54 -15.58 -14.25
CA ALA A 108 19.11 -15.74 -13.92
C ALA A 108 18.85 -16.74 -12.78
N ALA A 109 19.53 -17.89 -12.76
CA ALA A 109 19.36 -18.88 -11.70
C ALA A 109 19.85 -18.38 -10.32
N TYR A 110 20.96 -17.64 -10.31
CA TYR A 110 21.50 -17.05 -9.09
C TYR A 110 20.57 -15.97 -8.53
N ASP A 111 20.09 -15.08 -9.40
CA ASP A 111 19.19 -14.00 -9.02
C ASP A 111 17.85 -14.52 -8.52
N LEU A 112 17.34 -15.60 -9.10
CA LEU A 112 16.12 -16.25 -8.62
C LEU A 112 16.30 -16.74 -7.17
N GLU A 113 17.42 -17.39 -6.86
CA GLU A 113 17.74 -17.85 -5.51
C GLU A 113 17.98 -16.69 -4.53
N LEU A 114 18.78 -15.69 -4.93
CA LEU A 114 19.06 -14.51 -4.10
C LEU A 114 17.77 -13.74 -3.76
N SER A 115 16.93 -13.54 -4.77
CA SER A 115 15.64 -12.86 -4.61
C SER A 115 14.69 -13.66 -3.70
N LYS A 116 14.70 -15.00 -3.78
CA LYS A 116 13.94 -15.85 -2.86
C LYS A 116 14.42 -15.69 -1.42
N ARG A 117 15.74 -15.71 -1.17
CA ARG A 117 16.31 -15.50 0.18
C ARG A 117 15.95 -14.13 0.76
N ARG A 118 15.89 -13.09 -0.07
CA ARG A 118 15.41 -11.76 0.34
C ARG A 118 13.96 -11.79 0.81
N ALA A 119 13.10 -12.54 0.13
CA ALA A 119 11.72 -12.74 0.55
C ALA A 119 11.63 -13.61 1.83
N GLU A 120 12.48 -14.63 1.96
CA GLU A 120 12.55 -15.49 3.16
C GLU A 120 12.89 -14.70 4.42
N VAL A 121 13.89 -13.81 4.38
CA VAL A 121 14.24 -13.01 5.58
C VAL A 121 13.10 -12.08 6.00
N VAL A 122 12.36 -11.50 5.04
CA VAL A 122 11.21 -10.65 5.35
C VAL A 122 10.10 -11.49 5.97
N ALA A 123 9.87 -12.70 5.45
CA ALA A 123 8.91 -13.64 6.03
C ALA A 123 9.29 -14.02 7.47
N VAL A 124 10.57 -14.26 7.76
CA VAL A 124 11.06 -14.53 9.13
C VAL A 124 10.71 -13.37 10.07
N GLU A 125 11.02 -12.13 9.68
CA GLU A 125 10.67 -10.98 10.53
C GLU A 125 9.14 -10.83 10.75
N LEU A 126 8.33 -11.17 9.74
CA LEU A 126 6.87 -11.18 9.89
C LEU A 126 6.38 -12.26 10.85
N VAL A 127 7.01 -13.44 10.83
CA VAL A 127 6.74 -14.52 11.80
C VAL A 127 7.16 -14.11 13.20
N ASP A 128 8.29 -13.43 13.37
CA ASP A 128 8.78 -12.96 14.67
C ASP A 128 7.82 -11.93 15.31
N VAL A 129 7.12 -11.15 14.50
CA VAL A 129 6.02 -10.26 14.94
C VAL A 129 4.74 -11.03 15.30
N GLY A 130 4.69 -12.31 14.92
CA GLY A 130 3.64 -13.26 15.25
C GLY A 130 2.55 -13.39 14.20
N LEU A 131 2.87 -13.22 12.91
CA LEU A 131 2.05 -13.76 11.83
C LEU A 131 2.24 -15.28 11.75
N ASP A 132 1.20 -16.01 11.34
CA ASP A 132 1.31 -17.46 11.11
C ASP A 132 2.11 -17.72 9.83
N GLY A 133 3.29 -18.32 9.96
CA GLY A 133 4.16 -18.66 8.83
C GLY A 133 3.47 -19.55 7.77
N LYS A 134 2.44 -20.33 8.14
CA LYS A 134 1.66 -21.14 7.17
C LYS A 134 0.82 -20.28 6.22
N GLN A 135 0.58 -19.02 6.59
CA GLN A 135 -0.18 -18.05 5.81
C GLN A 135 0.75 -17.07 5.05
N ILE A 136 2.07 -17.26 5.11
CA ILE A 136 3.05 -16.46 4.40
C ILE A 136 3.59 -17.26 3.22
N ALA A 137 3.28 -16.83 2.01
CA ALA A 137 3.86 -17.39 0.79
C ALA A 137 5.15 -16.64 0.43
N VAL A 138 6.23 -17.35 0.13
CA VAL A 138 7.52 -16.76 -0.25
C VAL A 138 7.80 -17.04 -1.73
N VAL A 139 8.13 -16.00 -2.49
CA VAL A 139 8.34 -16.10 -3.94
C VAL A 139 9.56 -15.28 -4.36
N GLY A 140 10.56 -15.94 -4.97
CA GLY A 140 11.64 -15.27 -5.68
C GLY A 140 11.21 -14.89 -7.10
N LYS A 141 11.41 -13.64 -7.49
CA LYS A 141 11.09 -13.11 -8.83
C LYS A 141 12.33 -12.87 -9.68
N GLY A 142 13.53 -12.97 -9.10
CA GLY A 142 14.79 -12.64 -9.76
C GLY A 142 14.73 -11.23 -10.33
N LYS A 143 15.10 -11.11 -11.61
CA LYS A 143 15.17 -9.84 -12.35
C LYS A 143 13.83 -9.37 -12.92
N SER A 144 12.73 -10.09 -12.69
CA SER A 144 11.44 -9.72 -13.29
C SER A 144 10.90 -8.44 -12.68
N ASP A 145 9.99 -7.79 -13.40
CA ASP A 145 9.23 -6.63 -12.90
C ASP A 145 10.13 -5.51 -12.32
N PRO A 146 11.11 -4.98 -13.09
CA PRO A 146 11.96 -3.89 -12.63
C PRO A 146 11.13 -2.62 -12.41
N VAL A 147 11.46 -1.88 -11.35
CA VAL A 147 10.84 -0.60 -10.98
C VAL A 147 11.77 0.59 -11.20
N GLY A 148 13.08 0.33 -11.31
CA GLY A 148 14.11 1.31 -11.63
C GLY A 148 14.88 0.94 -12.90
N ASP A 149 15.51 1.94 -13.52
CA ASP A 149 16.39 1.73 -14.68
C ASP A 149 17.68 1.02 -14.27
N ASN A 150 17.81 -0.25 -14.67
CA ASN A 150 18.99 -1.07 -14.41
C ASN A 150 20.29 -0.51 -15.01
N ARG A 151 20.20 0.39 -15.99
CA ARG A 151 21.38 1.06 -16.56
C ARG A 151 22.01 2.06 -15.58
N THR A 152 21.28 2.45 -14.52
CA THR A 152 21.75 3.40 -13.52
C THR A 152 21.99 2.72 -12.16
N PRO A 153 23.01 3.13 -11.38
CA PRO A 153 23.21 2.61 -10.03
C PRO A 153 22.00 2.82 -9.11
N ALA A 154 21.30 3.94 -9.26
CA ALA A 154 20.11 4.26 -8.49
C ALA A 154 18.94 3.31 -8.82
N GLY A 155 18.68 3.05 -10.11
CA GLY A 155 17.63 2.14 -10.54
C GLY A 155 17.90 0.69 -10.13
N ARG A 156 19.17 0.23 -10.20
CA ARG A 156 19.54 -1.10 -9.68
C ARG A 156 19.29 -1.23 -8.19
N MET A 157 19.59 -0.19 -7.41
CA MET A 157 19.27 -0.17 -5.98
C MET A 157 17.77 -0.30 -5.73
N GLN A 158 16.92 0.37 -6.51
CA GLN A 158 15.47 0.23 -6.42
C GLN A 158 14.99 -1.18 -6.76
N ASN A 159 15.66 -1.88 -7.68
CA ASN A 159 15.30 -3.23 -8.09
C ASN A 159 15.70 -4.30 -7.06
N ARG A 160 16.75 -4.08 -6.27
CA ARG A 160 17.13 -4.93 -5.12
C ARG A 160 16.17 -4.73 -3.95
N ARG A 161 14.95 -5.25 -4.07
CA ARG A 161 13.86 -5.04 -3.11
C ARG A 161 13.11 -6.30 -2.74
N ALA A 162 12.27 -6.19 -1.72
CA ALA A 162 11.18 -7.12 -1.47
C ALA A 162 9.85 -6.36 -1.38
N ALA A 163 8.75 -7.07 -1.62
CA ALA A 163 7.40 -6.56 -1.52
C ALA A 163 6.50 -7.52 -0.76
N ILE A 164 5.64 -6.97 0.09
CA ILE A 164 4.61 -7.68 0.85
C ILE A 164 3.28 -7.39 0.17
N VAL A 165 2.59 -8.43 -0.28
CA VAL A 165 1.32 -8.34 -0.98
C VAL A 165 0.22 -9.02 -0.17
N VAL A 166 -0.85 -8.29 0.06
CA VAL A 166 -2.12 -8.79 0.60
C VAL A 166 -3.08 -8.95 -0.57
N SER A 167 -3.26 -10.18 -1.03
CA SER A 167 -4.27 -10.50 -2.03
C SER A 167 -5.57 -10.94 -1.36
N PRO A 168 -6.72 -10.39 -1.76
CA PRO A 168 -8.03 -10.95 -1.38
C PRO A 168 -8.14 -12.41 -1.88
N ARG A 169 -8.82 -13.28 -1.14
CA ARG A 169 -9.06 -14.67 -1.55
C ARG A 169 -10.21 -14.78 -2.53
#